data_AF-A0A1A9V4W5-F1
#
_entry.id   AF-A0A1A9V4W5-F1
#
_cell.length_a   1.000
_cell.length_b   1.000
_cell.length_c   1.000
_cell.angle_alpha   90.00
_cell.angle_beta   90.00
_cell.angle_gamma   90.00
#
_symmetry.space_group_name_H-M   'P 1'
#
loop_
_entity.id
_entity.type
_entity.pdbx_description
1 polymer ?
#
loop_
_entity_poly.entity_id
_entity_poly.type
_entity_poly.pdbx_seq_one_letter_code
_entity_poly.pdbx_strand_id
1 'polypeptide(L)'
;MAKPNKKILILSSMHSSVEIETNDTRIPETIRFYNSTKFGADVTDQMARKYSVKSKCQRCPLQVFFNILDLAGINASILYKETTGAEISRQKFLFQLVEELGTEYQKRNR
;
A
#
# COMPACT_ATOMS: atom_id res chain seq x y z
N MET A 1 -20.23 -15.02 4.18
CA MET A 1 -21.45 -15.23 5.00
C MET A 1 -21.22 -14.68 6.39
N ALA A 2 -22.17 -13.91 6.93
CA ALA A 2 -22.09 -13.39 8.29
C ALA A 2 -22.12 -14.55 9.31
N LYS A 3 -21.33 -14.44 10.37
CA LYS A 3 -21.32 -15.45 11.44
C LYS A 3 -22.54 -15.25 12.35
N PRO A 4 -23.19 -16.32 12.84
CA PRO A 4 -24.24 -16.20 13.84
C PRO A 4 -23.75 -15.35 15.02
N ASN A 5 -24.61 -14.46 15.53
CA ASN A 5 -24.34 -13.55 16.64
C ASN A 5 -23.21 -12.51 16.42
N LYS A 6 -22.75 -12.29 15.18
CA LYS A 6 -21.85 -11.18 14.86
C LYS A 6 -22.60 -10.10 14.09
N LYS A 7 -22.80 -8.95 14.73
CA LYS A 7 -23.38 -7.75 14.10
C LYS A 7 -22.26 -6.92 13.48
N ILE A 8 -22.48 -6.44 12.26
CA ILE A 8 -21.57 -5.53 11.56
C ILE A 8 -22.31 -4.20 11.42
N LEU A 9 -21.75 -3.14 11.99
CA LEU A 9 -22.27 -1.78 11.89
C LEU A 9 -21.37 -0.99 10.93
N ILE A 10 -21.98 -0.39 9.90
CA ILE A 10 -21.29 0.50 8.96
C ILE A 10 -22.12 1.78 8.85
N LEU A 11 -21.44 2.92 8.89
CA LEU A 11 -22.02 4.23 8.65
C LEU A 11 -21.50 4.75 7.31
N SER A 12 -22.39 5.30 6.48
CA SER A 12 -22.01 5.97 5.25
C SER A 12 -22.82 7.24 5.07
N SER A 13 -22.15 8.34 4.78
CA SER A 13 -22.78 9.59 4.33
C SER A 13 -22.92 9.67 2.80
N MET A 14 -22.36 8.71 2.06
CA MET A 14 -22.40 8.69 0.59
C MET A 14 -23.63 7.98 0.02
N HIS A 15 -24.20 7.03 0.75
CA HIS A 15 -25.36 6.25 0.31
C HIS A 15 -26.62 6.80 0.98
N SER A 16 -27.51 7.43 0.21
CA SER A 16 -28.80 7.96 0.69
C SER A 16 -29.86 6.86 0.88
N SER A 17 -29.73 5.77 0.16
CA SER A 17 -30.53 4.55 0.26
C SER A 17 -29.61 3.34 0.25
N VAL A 18 -30.02 2.25 0.90
CA VAL A 18 -29.23 1.01 0.96
C VAL A 18 -29.89 -0.04 0.08
N GLU A 19 -29.23 -0.37 -1.03
CA GLU A 19 -29.62 -1.52 -1.84
C GLU A 19 -28.99 -2.81 -1.30
N ILE A 20 -29.73 -3.91 -1.41
CA ILE A 20 -29.27 -5.24 -1.02
C ILE A 20 -29.16 -6.07 -2.29
N GLU A 21 -28.02 -6.72 -2.48
CA GLU A 21 -27.82 -7.61 -3.63
C GLU A 21 -28.87 -8.74 -3.65
N THR A 22 -29.37 -9.05 -4.84
CA THR A 22 -30.34 -10.13 -5.08
C THR A 22 -29.72 -11.53 -5.09
N ASN A 23 -28.39 -11.63 -4.99
CA ASN A 23 -27.67 -12.90 -4.92
C ASN A 23 -27.85 -13.59 -3.56
N ASP A 24 -27.43 -14.86 -3.48
CA ASP A 24 -27.55 -15.67 -2.25
C ASP A 24 -26.82 -15.07 -1.04
N THR A 25 -25.86 -14.16 -1.27
CA THR A 25 -25.09 -13.54 -0.19
C THR A 25 -25.81 -12.36 0.46
N ARG A 26 -26.76 -11.73 -0.25
CA ARG A 26 -27.60 -10.60 0.21
C ARG A 26 -26.79 -9.53 0.94
N ILE A 27 -25.63 -9.18 0.40
CA ILE A 27 -24.74 -8.20 1.01
C ILE A 27 -25.27 -6.80 0.67
N PRO A 28 -25.44 -5.89 1.66
CA PRO A 28 -25.77 -4.50 1.40
C PRO A 28 -24.67 -3.81 0.60
N GLU A 29 -25.04 -2.97 -0.36
CA GLU A 29 -24.09 -2.23 -1.21
C GLU A 29 -23.04 -1.48 -0.39
N THR A 30 -23.46 -0.84 0.71
CA THR A 30 -22.56 -0.10 1.60
C THR A 30 -21.43 -0.97 2.17
N ILE A 31 -21.71 -2.26 2.46
CA ILE A 31 -20.70 -3.21 2.92
C ILE A 31 -19.73 -3.56 1.80
N ARG A 32 -20.24 -3.77 0.58
CA ARG A 32 -19.41 -4.04 -0.60
C ARG A 32 -18.49 -2.86 -0.90
N PHE A 33 -19.04 -1.64 -0.94
CA PHE A 33 -18.27 -0.43 -1.19
C PHE A 33 -17.17 -0.25 -0.13
N TYR A 34 -17.51 -0.36 1.15
CA TYR A 34 -16.53 -0.31 2.24
C TYR A 34 -15.43 -1.37 2.07
N ASN A 35 -15.81 -2.60 1.77
CA ASN A 35 -14.83 -3.66 1.54
C ASN A 35 -13.94 -3.37 0.32
N SER A 36 -14.45 -2.75 -0.75
CA SER A 36 -13.63 -2.44 -1.93
C SER A 36 -12.55 -1.40 -1.66
N THR A 37 -12.77 -0.46 -0.73
CA THR A 37 -11.88 0.68 -0.49
C THR A 37 -11.00 0.53 0.75
N LYS A 38 -11.44 -0.22 1.78
CA LYS A 38 -10.73 -0.34 3.07
C LYS A 38 -9.33 -0.96 2.99
N PHE A 39 -9.01 -1.68 1.91
CA PHE A 39 -7.76 -2.44 1.81
C PHE A 39 -6.54 -1.59 1.42
N GLY A 40 -6.71 -0.33 1.04
CA GLY A 40 -5.60 0.52 0.54
C GLY A 40 -4.40 0.56 1.49
N ALA A 41 -4.64 0.86 2.78
CA ALA A 41 -3.57 0.93 3.78
C ALA A 41 -2.90 -0.42 4.04
N ASP A 42 -3.67 -1.51 4.08
CA ASP A 42 -3.16 -2.87 4.29
C ASP A 42 -2.28 -3.33 3.11
N VAL A 43 -2.72 -3.04 1.88
CA VAL A 43 -1.94 -3.30 0.67
C VAL A 43 -0.63 -2.52 0.69
N THR A 44 -0.64 -1.24 1.07
CA THR A 44 0.60 -0.44 1.22
C THR A 44 1.53 -1.02 2.29
N ASP A 45 1.01 -1.46 3.44
CA ASP A 45 1.82 -2.09 4.50
C ASP A 45 2.45 -3.40 4.01
N GLN A 46 1.69 -4.26 3.34
CA GLN A 46 2.20 -5.48 2.72
C GLN A 46 3.28 -5.18 1.68
N MET A 47 3.09 -4.13 0.87
CA MET A 47 4.09 -3.70 -0.10
C MET A 47 5.37 -3.27 0.58
N ALA A 48 5.30 -2.44 1.63
CA ALA A 48 6.45 -1.95 2.38
C ALA A 48 7.23 -3.12 2.99
N ARG A 49 6.55 -4.08 3.62
CA ARG A 49 7.19 -5.26 4.23
C ARG A 49 8.00 -6.11 3.26
N LYS A 50 7.58 -6.23 1.99
CA LYS A 50 8.25 -7.10 1.00
C LYS A 50 9.67 -6.64 0.62
N TYR A 51 9.93 -5.34 0.63
CA TYR A 51 11.23 -4.75 0.27
C TYR A 51 11.58 -3.62 1.24
N SER A 52 11.48 -3.90 2.54
CA SER A 52 11.71 -2.90 3.58
C SER A 52 13.19 -2.62 3.78
N VAL A 53 13.54 -1.35 4.00
CA VAL A 53 14.88 -0.91 4.42
C VAL A 53 15.06 -0.89 5.94
N LYS A 54 14.02 -1.30 6.70
CA LYS A 54 14.05 -1.29 8.16
C LYS A 54 15.16 -2.18 8.69
N SER A 55 15.96 -1.60 9.58
CA SER A 55 16.91 -2.34 10.40
C SER A 55 16.49 -2.26 11.86
N LYS A 56 16.88 -3.26 12.65
CA LYS A 56 16.61 -3.29 14.10
C LYS A 56 17.23 -2.05 14.75
N CYS A 57 16.40 -1.15 15.25
CA CYS A 57 16.84 0.03 15.99
C CYS A 57 15.97 0.24 17.23
N GLN A 58 16.56 0.77 18.30
CA GLN A 58 15.85 1.17 19.52
C GLN A 58 15.44 2.65 19.51
N ARG A 59 15.79 3.39 18.46
CA ARG A 59 15.51 4.83 18.34
C ARG A 59 14.24 5.04 17.49
N CYS A 60 13.16 5.47 18.14
CA CYS A 60 11.89 5.76 17.47
C CYS A 60 12.03 6.68 16.24
N PRO A 61 12.82 7.78 16.25
CA PRO A 61 12.97 8.65 15.08
C PRO A 61 13.56 7.92 13.87
N LEU A 62 14.49 6.99 14.08
CA LEU A 62 15.09 6.21 12.99
C LEU A 62 14.08 5.22 12.40
N GLN A 63 13.21 4.65 13.23
CA GLN A 63 12.11 3.80 12.74
C GLN A 63 11.15 4.57 11.84
N VAL A 64 10.84 5.82 12.20
CA VAL A 64 10.03 6.72 11.37
C VAL A 64 10.74 7.02 10.06
N PHE A 65 12.05 7.28 10.10
CA PHE A 65 12.85 7.49 8.90
C PHE A 65 12.80 6.29 7.94
N PHE A 66 12.92 5.06 8.45
CA PHE A 66 12.78 3.86 7.61
C PHE A 66 11.37 3.72 7.02
N ASN A 67 10.32 4.08 7.76
CA ASN A 67 8.95 4.09 7.21
C ASN A 67 8.84 5.08 6.03
N ILE A 68 9.46 6.26 6.15
CA ILE A 68 9.46 7.27 5.08
C ILE A 68 10.19 6.73 3.85
N LEU A 69 11.32 6.05 4.01
CA LEU A 69 12.05 5.45 2.90
C LEU A 69 11.25 4.35 2.19
N ASP A 70 10.61 3.46 2.94
CA ASP A 70 9.75 2.41 2.37
C ASP A 70 8.62 3.03 1.54
N LEU A 71 7.96 4.08 2.06
CA LEU A 71 6.88 4.78 1.38
C LEU A 71 7.37 5.56 0.15
N ALA A 72 8.53 6.21 0.24
CA ALA A 72 9.15 6.92 -0.87
C ALA A 72 9.48 5.96 -2.04
N GLY A 73 10.03 4.78 -1.74
CA GLY A 73 10.31 3.75 -2.76
C GLY A 73 9.04 3.24 -3.45
N ILE A 74 7.95 3.04 -2.69
CA ILE A 74 6.64 2.66 -3.25
C ILE A 74 6.12 3.76 -4.18
N ASN A 75 6.04 5.00 -3.68
CA ASN A 75 5.49 6.12 -4.43
C ASN A 75 6.31 6.43 -5.69
N ALA A 76 7.64 6.39 -5.61
CA ALA A 76 8.52 6.56 -6.76
C ALA A 76 8.26 5.49 -7.83
N SER A 77 8.08 4.22 -7.42
CA SER A 77 7.79 3.14 -8.35
C SER A 77 6.43 3.27 -9.05
N ILE A 78 5.42 3.80 -8.34
CA ILE A 78 4.10 4.09 -8.91
C ILE A 78 4.24 5.23 -9.91
N LEU A 79 4.82 6.36 -9.49
CA LEU A 79 4.99 7.53 -10.35
C LEU A 79 5.78 7.21 -11.62
N TYR A 80 6.85 6.42 -11.51
CA TYR A 80 7.63 5.97 -12.67
C TYR A 80 6.77 5.22 -13.69
N LYS A 81 5.92 4.29 -13.24
CA LYS A 81 5.02 3.54 -14.12
C LYS A 81 3.98 4.44 -14.78
N GLU A 82 3.34 5.30 -14.00
CA GLU A 82 2.30 6.21 -14.49
C GLU A 82 2.85 7.22 -15.51
N THR A 83 4.09 7.69 -15.32
CA THR A 83 4.69 8.72 -16.20
C THR A 83 5.36 8.16 -17.45
N THR A 84 5.94 6.96 -17.37
CA THR A 84 6.69 6.37 -18.49
C THR A 84 5.91 5.30 -19.25
N GLY A 85 4.85 4.75 -18.66
CA GLY A 85 4.16 3.57 -19.18
C GLY A 85 5.00 2.28 -19.12
N ALA A 86 6.15 2.29 -18.44
CA ALA A 86 7.05 1.15 -18.41
C ALA A 86 6.51 0.01 -17.54
N GLU A 87 6.48 -1.20 -18.10
CA GLU A 87 6.15 -2.42 -17.36
C GLU A 87 7.37 -2.97 -16.62
N ILE A 88 7.81 -2.26 -15.58
CA ILE A 88 8.89 -2.71 -14.69
C ILE A 88 8.32 -3.34 -13.40
N SER A 89 8.93 -4.43 -12.93
CA SER A 89 8.61 -4.97 -11.62
C SER A 89 9.13 -4.03 -10.52
N ARG A 90 8.41 -3.89 -9.41
CA ARG A 90 8.84 -3.02 -8.29
C ARG A 90 10.21 -3.40 -7.76
N GLN A 91 10.51 -4.71 -7.72
CA GLN A 91 11.82 -5.21 -7.32
C GLN A 91 12.94 -4.69 -8.23
N LYS A 92 12.76 -4.79 -9.55
CA LYS A 92 13.75 -4.35 -10.53
C LYS A 92 13.93 -2.83 -10.46
N PHE A 93 12.84 -2.09 -10.32
CA PHE A 93 12.88 -0.64 -10.11
C PHE A 93 13.71 -0.27 -8.87
N LEU A 94 13.47 -0.93 -7.73
CA LEU A 94 14.21 -0.66 -6.50
C LEU A 94 15.71 -1.01 -6.63
N PHE A 95 16.07 -2.09 -7.32
CA PHE A 95 17.48 -2.42 -7.58
C PHE A 95 18.18 -1.35 -8.42
N GLN A 96 17.55 -0.90 -9.52
CA GLN A 96 18.09 0.17 -10.36
C GLN A 96 18.23 1.46 -9.57
N LEU A 97 17.23 1.82 -8.78
CA LEU A 97 17.28 3.00 -7.91
C LEU A 97 18.46 2.95 -6.94
N VAL A 98 18.73 1.79 -6.32
CA VAL A 98 19.87 1.64 -5.39
C VAL A 98 21.22 1.71 -6.13
N GLU A 99 21.34 1.13 -7.32
CA GLU A 99 22.56 1.22 -8.15
C GLU A 99 22.84 2.68 -8.55
N GLU A 100 21.82 3.42 -8.98
CA GLU A 100 21.93 4.83 -9.36
C GLU A 100 22.31 5.72 -8.16
N LEU A 101 21.71 5.49 -6.99
CA LEU A 101 22.06 6.22 -5.78
C LEU A 101 23.49 5.89 -5.29
N GLY A 102 23.94 4.64 -5.47
CA GLY A 102 25.27 4.20 -5.04
C GLY A 102 26.40 4.65 -5.96
N THR A 103 26.14 4.78 -7.27
CA THR A 103 27.16 5.13 -8.26
C THR A 103 27.71 6.54 -8.06
N GLU A 104 26.89 7.50 -7.66
CA GLU A 104 27.36 8.88 -7.38
C GLU A 104 28.33 8.93 -6.19
N TYR A 105 28.07 8.17 -5.13
CA TYR A 105 28.98 8.06 -3.99
C TYR A 105 30.31 7.38 -4.38
N GLN A 106 30.26 6.33 -5.21
CA GLN A 106 31.45 5.60 -5.64
C GLN A 106 32.34 6.45 -6.57
N LYS A 107 31.77 7.27 -7.45
CA LYS A 107 32.51 8.19 -8.32
C LYS A 107 33.25 9.27 -7.53
N ARG A 108 32.68 9.75 -6.43
CA ARG A 108 33.26 10.82 -5.60
C ARG A 108 34.38 10.35 -4.67
N ASN A 109 34.45 9.05 -4.37
CA ASN A 109 35.43 8.45 -3.46
C ASN A 109 36.44 7.53 -4.18
N ARG A 110 36.58 7.67 -5.50
CA ARG A 110 37.69 7.15 -6.31
C ARG A 110 38.58 8.31 -6.73
#